data_AF-A0A3M0DDP3-F1
#
_entry.id   AF-A0A3M0DDP3-F1
#
_cell.length_a   1.000
_cell.length_b   1.000
_cell.length_c   1.000
_cell.angle_alpha   90.00
_cell.angle_beta   90.00
_cell.angle_gamma   90.00
#
_symmetry.space_group_name_H-M   'P 1'
#
loop_
_entity.id
_entity.type
_entity.pdbx_description
1 polymer ?
#
loop_
_entity_poly.entity_id
_entity_poly.type
_entity_poly.pdbx_seq_one_letter_code
_entity_poly.pdbx_strand_id
1 'polypeptide(L)'
;MTVWLLGDHLHPEHHVLDDADRVLLIEATEFAARRPYHPQKLGLVFAAMRHARDRLRGTGYEVDYRRADTFGDALDAHFDAHPDDDLRLMRPPSYGAGERLRELVAARGGSLTLVDDDRFLCSSAAFDEWAGEDACPFNALYWDFLKAHEETGDGSDGADVQPRRPEVGG
;
A
#
# COMPACT_ATOMS: atom_id res chain seq x y z
N MET A 1 -10.35 16.25 0.87
CA MET A 1 -9.83 14.98 0.34
C MET A 1 -9.32 14.14 1.48
N THR A 2 -9.91 12.97 1.67
CA THR A 2 -9.52 12.02 2.72
C THR A 2 -8.59 10.94 2.16
N VAL A 3 -7.47 10.72 2.83
CA VAL A 3 -6.55 9.62 2.52
C VAL A 3 -6.91 8.42 3.39
N TRP A 4 -7.31 7.33 2.76
CA TRP A 4 -7.58 6.07 3.44
C TRP A 4 -6.29 5.25 3.53
N LEU A 5 -5.78 5.03 4.75
CA LEU A 5 -4.66 4.13 5.02
C LEU A 5 -5.18 2.75 5.48
N LEU A 6 -4.66 1.70 4.86
CA LEU A 6 -4.87 0.32 5.29
C LEU A 6 -3.87 -0.08 6.38
N GLY A 7 -4.13 -1.21 7.04
CA GLY A 7 -3.28 -1.70 8.14
C GLY A 7 -1.84 -2.06 7.72
N ASP A 8 -1.56 -2.14 6.43
CA ASP A 8 -0.25 -2.33 5.83
C ASP A 8 0.35 -1.06 5.21
N HIS A 9 -0.31 0.11 5.33
CA HIS A 9 0.10 1.41 4.79
C HIS A 9 0.50 2.40 5.91
N LEU A 10 1.19 1.92 6.94
CA LEU A 10 1.42 2.67 8.18
C LEU A 10 2.78 3.38 8.25
N HIS A 11 3.48 3.53 7.11
CA HIS A 11 4.76 4.22 7.06
C HIS A 11 4.57 5.70 7.45
N PRO A 12 5.50 6.31 8.20
CA PRO A 12 5.32 7.66 8.70
C PRO A 12 5.34 8.76 7.64
N GLU A 13 6.08 8.53 6.57
CA GLU A 13 6.32 9.48 5.50
C GLU A 13 5.78 8.86 4.21
N HIS A 14 4.57 9.25 3.82
CA HIS A 14 4.00 8.87 2.54
C HIS A 14 3.64 10.15 1.81
N HIS A 15 4.06 10.29 0.56
CA HIS A 15 3.71 11.41 -0.30
C HIS A 15 2.21 11.50 -0.55
N VAL A 16 1.48 10.38 -0.40
CA VAL A 16 0.02 10.39 -0.45
C VAL A 16 -0.61 11.26 0.64
N LEU A 17 0.10 11.53 1.75
CA LEU A 17 -0.37 12.34 2.87
C LEU A 17 -0.11 13.84 2.70
N ASP A 18 0.78 14.25 1.78
CA ASP A 18 1.22 15.65 1.65
C ASP A 18 0.05 16.63 1.38
N ASP A 19 -0.98 16.16 0.68
CA ASP A 19 -2.21 16.94 0.38
C ASP A 19 -3.46 16.40 1.13
N ALA A 20 -3.29 15.69 2.24
CA ALA A 20 -4.41 15.10 2.97
C ALA A 20 -5.03 16.08 3.96
N ASP A 21 -6.32 16.40 3.80
CA ASP A 21 -7.08 17.13 4.83
C ASP A 21 -7.36 16.23 6.04
N ARG A 22 -7.59 14.94 5.77
CA ARG A 22 -7.98 13.91 6.74
C ARG A 22 -7.34 12.58 6.40
N VAL A 23 -7.04 11.79 7.43
CA VAL A 23 -6.64 10.39 7.30
C VAL A 23 -7.71 9.47 7.87
N LEU A 24 -8.20 8.54 7.06
CA LEU A 24 -9.13 7.48 7.45
C LEU A 24 -8.37 6.18 7.74
N LEU A 25 -8.64 5.58 8.90
CA LEU A 25 -8.13 4.27 9.33
C LEU A 25 -9.30 3.44 9.85
N ILE A 26 -9.41 2.19 9.40
CA ILE A 26 -10.53 1.30 9.75
C ILE A 26 -10.02 -0.04 10.32
N GLU A 27 -10.29 -0.30 11.60
CA GLU A 27 -10.19 -1.65 12.20
C GLU A 27 -11.48 -2.43 11.92
N ALA A 28 -11.49 -3.26 10.87
CA ALA A 28 -12.61 -4.15 10.54
C ALA A 28 -12.42 -5.56 11.10
N THR A 29 -13.27 -5.97 12.05
CA THR A 29 -13.12 -7.26 12.77
C THR A 29 -13.41 -8.47 11.89
N GLU A 30 -14.43 -8.41 11.02
CA GLU A 30 -14.77 -9.51 10.10
C GLU A 30 -13.68 -9.72 9.05
N PHE A 31 -13.07 -8.63 8.56
CA PHE A 31 -11.94 -8.73 7.64
C PHE A 31 -10.76 -9.44 8.30
N ALA A 32 -10.50 -9.17 9.58
CA ALA A 32 -9.48 -9.88 10.36
C ALA A 32 -9.84 -11.34 10.63
N ALA A 33 -11.13 -11.69 10.64
CA ALA A 33 -11.61 -13.06 10.82
C ALA A 33 -11.69 -13.88 9.50
N ARG A 34 -11.54 -13.25 8.32
CA ARG A 34 -11.72 -13.90 7.00
C ARG A 34 -10.75 -15.06 6.71
N ARG A 35 -9.64 -15.13 7.44
CA ARG A 35 -8.60 -16.17 7.36
C ARG A 35 -8.15 -16.53 8.78
N PRO A 36 -7.64 -17.75 9.00
CA PRO A 36 -7.05 -18.13 10.28
C PRO A 36 -5.68 -17.46 10.47
N TYR A 37 -5.67 -16.14 10.65
CA TYR A 37 -4.44 -15.40 10.94
C TYR A 37 -3.93 -15.74 12.35
N HIS A 38 -2.60 -15.76 12.49
CA HIS A 38 -1.99 -15.94 13.79
C HIS A 38 -2.39 -14.77 14.74
N PRO A 39 -2.74 -15.04 16.02
CA PRO A 39 -3.16 -13.98 16.95
C PRO A 39 -2.12 -12.86 17.11
N GLN A 40 -0.82 -13.18 17.10
CA GLN A 40 0.23 -12.17 17.15
C GLN A 40 0.24 -11.25 15.92
N LYS A 41 -0.10 -11.76 14.73
CA LYS A 41 -0.21 -10.92 13.52
C LYS A 41 -1.33 -9.92 13.67
N LEU A 42 -2.51 -10.36 14.13
CA LEU A 42 -3.66 -9.47 14.35
C LEU A 42 -3.35 -8.42 15.44
N GLY A 43 -2.75 -8.86 16.54
CA GLY A 43 -2.29 -7.96 17.61
C GLY A 43 -1.29 -6.92 17.11
N LEU A 44 -0.30 -7.34 16.33
CA LEU A 44 0.69 -6.45 15.73
C LEU A 44 0.04 -5.40 14.82
N VAL A 45 -0.81 -5.81 13.88
CA VAL A 45 -1.44 -4.89 12.93
C VAL A 45 -2.33 -3.88 13.65
N PHE A 46 -3.21 -4.32 14.54
CA PHE A 46 -4.10 -3.40 15.26
C PHE A 46 -3.36 -2.47 16.22
N ALA A 47 -2.33 -2.96 16.91
CA ALA A 47 -1.47 -2.09 17.71
C ALA A 47 -0.78 -1.04 16.81
N ALA A 48 -0.18 -1.47 15.69
CA ALA A 48 0.47 -0.56 14.75
C ALA A 48 -0.49 0.50 14.21
N MET A 49 -1.74 0.14 13.86
CA MET A 49 -2.75 1.09 13.40
C MET A 49 -3.11 2.13 14.47
N ARG A 50 -3.23 1.71 15.74
CA ARG A 50 -3.51 2.62 16.87
C ARG A 50 -2.36 3.58 17.12
N HIS A 51 -1.12 3.08 17.08
CA HIS A 51 0.07 3.91 17.20
C HIS A 51 0.23 4.86 16.01
N ALA A 52 -0.08 4.42 14.79
CA ALA A 52 -0.07 5.27 13.60
C ALA A 52 -1.10 6.40 13.72
N ARG A 53 -2.33 6.10 14.17
CA ARG A 53 -3.35 7.12 14.49
C ARG A 53 -2.82 8.16 15.46
N ASP A 54 -2.21 7.73 16.57
CA ASP A 54 -1.72 8.65 17.60
C ASP A 54 -0.56 9.50 17.08
N ARG A 55 0.34 8.90 16.30
CA ARG A 55 1.43 9.62 15.64
C ARG A 55 0.91 10.66 14.65
N LEU A 56 -0.02 10.30 13.77
CA LEU A 56 -0.61 11.20 12.77
C LEU A 56 -1.34 12.39 13.43
N ARG A 57 -2.07 12.14 14.52
CA ARG A 57 -2.66 13.21 15.33
C ARG A 57 -1.60 14.11 15.94
N GLY A 58 -0.51 13.53 16.44
CA GLY A 58 0.63 14.27 16.99
C GLY A 58 1.36 15.15 15.96
N THR A 59 1.33 14.79 14.68
CA THR A 59 1.87 15.59 13.57
C THR A 59 0.87 16.58 12.97
N GLY A 60 -0.36 16.65 13.49
CA GLY A 60 -1.37 17.66 13.12
C GLY A 60 -2.43 17.21 12.12
N TYR A 61 -2.43 15.95 11.67
CA TYR A 61 -3.49 15.45 10.79
C TYR A 61 -4.80 15.28 11.55
N GLU A 62 -5.91 15.61 10.88
CA GLU A 62 -7.22 15.15 11.32
C GLU A 62 -7.34 13.65 11.02
N VAL A 63 -7.54 12.82 12.05
CA VAL A 63 -7.61 11.36 11.89
C VAL A 63 -8.99 10.83 12.25
N ASP A 64 -9.71 10.39 11.22
CA ASP A 64 -10.93 9.61 11.34
C ASP A 64 -10.58 8.13 11.54
N TYR A 65 -10.74 7.65 12.77
CA TYR A 65 -10.37 6.30 13.16
C TYR A 65 -11.60 5.51 13.57
N ARG A 66 -11.97 4.51 12.76
CA ARG A 66 -13.19 3.72 12.96
C ARG A 66 -12.86 2.29 13.38
N ARG A 67 -13.60 1.79 14.37
CA ARG A 67 -13.70 0.36 14.67
C ARG A 67 -15.07 -0.09 14.25
N ALA A 68 -15.13 -1.14 13.45
CA ALA A 68 -16.38 -1.65 12.90
C ALA A 68 -16.27 -3.15 12.63
N ASP A 69 -17.41 -3.77 12.33
CA ASP A 69 -17.43 -5.18 11.94
C ASP A 69 -16.91 -5.32 10.50
N THR A 70 -17.43 -4.52 9.58
CA THR A 70 -17.01 -4.49 8.19
C THR A 70 -16.39 -3.15 7.77
N PHE A 71 -15.68 -3.15 6.64
CA PHE A 71 -15.31 -1.89 5.97
C PHE A 71 -16.55 -1.09 5.55
N GLY A 72 -17.65 -1.78 5.22
CA GLY A 72 -18.89 -1.13 4.82
C GLY A 72 -19.46 -0.26 5.93
N ASP A 73 -19.63 -0.82 7.12
CA ASP A 73 -20.19 -0.09 8.27
C ASP A 73 -19.33 1.11 8.66
N ALA A 74 -18.00 0.98 8.57
CA ALA A 74 -17.08 2.08 8.82
C ALA A 74 -17.17 3.18 7.76
N LEU A 75 -17.35 2.81 6.48
CA LEU A 75 -17.52 3.77 5.38
C LEU A 75 -18.88 4.46 5.46
N ASP A 76 -19.95 3.76 5.84
CA ASP A 76 -21.27 4.36 6.08
C ASP A 76 -21.14 5.45 7.16
N ALA A 77 -20.51 5.12 8.28
CA ALA A 77 -20.28 6.08 9.36
C ALA A 77 -19.31 7.22 8.98
N HIS A 78 -18.41 7.01 8.02
CA HIS A 78 -17.53 8.04 7.49
C HIS A 78 -18.32 9.03 6.63
N PHE A 79 -19.10 8.54 5.65
CA PHE A 79 -19.91 9.39 4.76
C PHE A 79 -21.07 10.07 5.47
N ASP A 80 -21.60 9.51 6.56
CA ASP A 80 -22.56 10.21 7.42
C ASP A 80 -21.95 11.46 8.08
N ALA A 81 -20.66 11.40 8.45
CA ALA A 81 -19.94 12.52 9.05
C ALA A 81 -19.35 13.48 8.00
N HIS A 82 -19.02 12.95 6.83
CA HIS A 82 -18.33 13.62 5.74
C HIS A 82 -19.03 13.29 4.42
N PRO A 83 -20.22 13.86 4.17
CA PRO A 83 -20.97 13.59 2.95
C PRO A 83 -20.18 14.04 1.72
N ASP A 84 -20.30 13.27 0.64
CA ASP A 84 -19.65 13.52 -0.66
C ASP A 84 -18.12 13.59 -0.62
N ASP A 85 -17.46 13.00 0.39
CA ASP A 85 -16.00 13.01 0.46
C ASP A 85 -15.35 12.15 -0.64
N ASP A 86 -14.25 12.65 -1.17
CA ASP A 86 -13.41 11.92 -2.11
C ASP A 86 -12.31 11.20 -1.34
N LEU A 87 -12.18 9.89 -1.60
CA LEU A 87 -11.15 9.07 -0.97
C LEU A 87 -9.97 8.85 -1.91
N ARG A 88 -8.77 8.89 -1.34
CA ARG A 88 -7.52 8.48 -1.99
C ARG A 88 -6.87 7.34 -1.22
N LEU A 89 -6.43 6.30 -1.93
CA LEU A 89 -5.84 5.10 -1.35
C LEU A 89 -4.67 4.62 -2.21
N MET A 90 -3.53 4.33 -1.59
CA MET A 90 -2.45 3.60 -2.27
C MET A 90 -2.93 2.21 -2.68
N ARG A 91 -2.54 1.76 -3.86
CA ARG A 91 -2.99 0.48 -4.42
C ARG A 91 -2.67 -0.67 -3.43
N PRO A 92 -3.69 -1.41 -2.95
CA PRO A 92 -3.43 -2.52 -2.04
C PRO A 92 -2.68 -3.65 -2.76
N PRO A 93 -1.77 -4.37 -2.08
CA PRO A 93 -0.94 -5.42 -2.70
C PRO A 93 -1.72 -6.69 -3.07
N SER A 94 -2.97 -6.82 -2.60
CA SER A 94 -3.81 -7.98 -2.88
C SER A 94 -4.55 -7.82 -4.22
N TYR A 95 -4.43 -8.83 -5.09
CA TYR A 95 -5.11 -8.84 -6.39
C TYR A 95 -6.63 -8.56 -6.28
N GLY A 96 -7.08 -7.61 -7.11
CA GLY A 96 -8.47 -7.13 -7.17
C GLY A 96 -8.97 -6.41 -5.91
N ALA A 97 -8.13 -6.19 -4.88
CA ALA A 97 -8.58 -5.50 -3.67
C ALA A 97 -8.91 -4.03 -3.92
N GLY A 98 -8.11 -3.34 -4.73
CA GLY A 98 -8.40 -1.95 -5.11
C GLY A 98 -9.76 -1.78 -5.79
N GLU A 99 -10.10 -2.65 -6.76
CA GLU A 99 -11.40 -2.60 -7.44
C GLU A 99 -12.56 -2.88 -6.49
N ARG A 100 -12.45 -3.91 -5.64
CA ARG A 100 -13.48 -4.21 -4.62
C ARG A 100 -13.70 -3.04 -3.65
N LEU A 101 -12.63 -2.35 -3.24
CA LEU A 101 -12.76 -1.18 -2.37
C LEU A 101 -13.39 0.00 -3.11
N ARG A 102 -13.08 0.19 -4.40
CA ARG A 102 -13.71 1.22 -5.23
C ARG A 102 -15.21 0.97 -5.38
N GLU A 103 -15.61 -0.26 -5.68
CA GLU A 103 -17.02 -0.68 -5.73
C GLU A 103 -17.72 -0.44 -4.39
N LEU A 104 -17.06 -0.78 -3.28
CA LEU A 104 -17.60 -0.61 -1.93
C LEU A 104 -17.87 0.87 -1.57
N VAL A 105 -16.95 1.75 -1.99
CA VAL A 105 -17.07 3.21 -1.82
C VAL A 105 -18.14 3.79 -2.75
N ALA A 106 -18.15 3.39 -4.02
CA ALA A 106 -19.14 3.84 -5.01
C ALA A 106 -20.57 3.45 -4.62
N ALA A 107 -20.77 2.27 -4.03
CA ALA A 107 -22.06 1.82 -3.50
C ALA A 107 -22.62 2.73 -2.38
N ARG A 108 -21.78 3.61 -1.82
CA ARG A 108 -22.12 4.57 -0.74
C ARG A 108 -22.14 6.02 -1.23
N GLY A 109 -22.08 6.24 -2.54
CA GLY A 109 -22.09 7.58 -3.14
C GLY A 109 -20.76 8.33 -3.10
N GLY A 110 -19.69 7.72 -2.56
CA GLY A 110 -18.35 8.31 -2.56
C GLY A 110 -17.53 7.96 -3.80
N SER A 111 -16.35 8.56 -3.93
CA SER A 111 -15.37 8.23 -4.96
C SER A 111 -14.08 7.67 -4.34
N LEU A 112 -13.37 6.79 -5.06
CA LEU A 112 -12.08 6.26 -4.64
C LEU A 112 -11.04 6.33 -5.76
N THR A 113 -10.04 7.18 -5.56
CA THR A 113 -8.85 7.29 -6.40
C THR A 113 -7.76 6.36 -5.87
N LEU A 114 -7.31 5.43 -6.72
CA LEU A 114 -6.16 4.59 -6.40
C LEU A 114 -4.89 5.27 -6.95
N VAL A 115 -3.88 5.40 -6.10
CA VAL A 115 -2.55 5.90 -6.47
C VAL A 115 -1.50 4.81 -6.30
N ASP A 116 -0.35 5.00 -6.92
CA ASP A 116 0.79 4.10 -6.71
C ASP A 116 1.28 4.17 -5.27
N ASP A 117 1.81 3.04 -4.80
CA ASP A 117 2.42 2.93 -3.48
C ASP A 117 3.88 3.37 -3.59
N ASP A 118 4.19 4.52 -3.01
CA ASP A 118 5.49 5.20 -3.06
C ASP A 118 6.62 4.46 -2.33
N ARG A 119 6.30 3.35 -1.64
CA ARG A 119 7.30 2.47 -1.01
C ARG A 119 7.95 1.50 -1.98
N PHE A 120 7.38 1.35 -3.18
CA PHE A 120 7.97 0.52 -4.23
C PHE A 120 8.83 1.38 -5.15
N LEU A 121 10.01 0.86 -5.49
CA LEU A 121 10.97 1.53 -6.38
C LEU A 121 10.51 1.52 -7.85
N CYS A 122 9.52 0.69 -8.17
CA CYS A 122 9.00 0.51 -9.51
C CYS A 122 7.47 0.54 -9.45
N SER A 123 6.86 1.40 -10.27
CA SER A 123 5.40 1.42 -10.42
C SER A 123 4.93 0.16 -11.14
N SER A 124 3.65 -0.19 -11.00
CA SER A 124 3.09 -1.32 -11.75
C SER A 124 3.22 -1.10 -13.27
N ALA A 125 3.06 0.13 -13.75
CA ALA A 125 3.20 0.46 -15.16
C ALA A 125 4.64 0.27 -15.66
N ALA A 126 5.63 0.74 -14.90
CA ALA A 126 7.05 0.53 -15.25
C ALA A 126 7.43 -0.95 -15.21
N PHE A 127 6.85 -1.72 -14.29
CA PHE A 127 7.04 -3.16 -14.24
C PHE A 127 6.41 -3.85 -15.45
N ASP A 128 5.19 -3.49 -15.83
CA ASP A 128 4.47 -4.07 -16.98
C ASP A 128 5.20 -3.78 -18.30
N GLU A 129 5.75 -2.57 -18.45
CA GLU A 129 6.59 -2.21 -19.60
C GLU A 129 7.86 -3.07 -19.65
N TRP A 130 8.55 -3.21 -18.51
CA TRP A 130 9.75 -4.04 -18.42
C TRP A 130 9.45 -5.53 -18.68
N ALA A 131 8.31 -6.04 -18.20
CA ALA A 131 7.90 -7.44 -18.31
C ALA A 131 7.17 -7.78 -19.64
N GLY A 132 7.15 -6.84 -20.60
CA GLY A 132 6.49 -6.99 -21.89
C GLY A 132 7.06 -8.11 -22.77
N GLU A 133 6.50 -8.27 -23.97
CA GLU A 133 6.80 -9.41 -24.87
C GLU A 133 8.29 -9.54 -25.26
N ASP A 134 9.03 -8.43 -25.22
CA ASP A 134 10.47 -8.37 -25.54
C ASP A 134 11.38 -8.49 -24.30
N ALA A 135 10.82 -8.77 -23.12
CA ALA A 135 11.57 -8.82 -21.86
C ALA A 135 12.62 -9.94 -21.85
N CYS A 136 13.88 -9.57 -21.57
CA CYS A 136 14.93 -10.56 -21.32
C CYS A 136 14.72 -11.16 -19.91
N PRO A 137 14.44 -12.47 -19.77
CA PRO A 137 13.95 -13.06 -18.53
C PRO A 137 14.99 -13.19 -17.41
N PHE A 138 16.23 -12.77 -17.64
CA PHE A 138 17.33 -12.89 -16.67
C PHE A 138 17.83 -11.51 -16.23
N ASN A 139 17.59 -11.18 -14.95
CA ASN A 139 18.17 -10.05 -14.20
C ASN A 139 17.97 -8.62 -14.77
N ALA A 140 17.19 -8.41 -15.83
CA ALA A 140 17.08 -7.08 -16.44
C ALA A 140 16.51 -6.03 -15.46
N LEU A 141 15.48 -6.35 -14.68
CA LEU A 141 14.92 -5.42 -13.69
C LEU A 141 15.92 -5.06 -12.58
N TYR A 142 16.84 -5.96 -12.25
CA TYR A 142 17.89 -5.71 -11.27
C TYR A 142 18.94 -4.74 -11.80
N TRP A 143 19.38 -4.90 -13.05
CA TRP A 143 20.38 -4.01 -13.65
C TRP A 143 19.80 -2.64 -14.02
N ASP A 144 18.56 -2.60 -14.49
CA ASP A 144 17.87 -1.33 -14.78
C ASP A 144 17.62 -0.54 -13.49
N PHE A 145 17.29 -1.24 -12.39
CA PHE A 145 17.23 -0.67 -11.05
C PHE A 145 18.58 -0.07 -10.61
N LEU A 146 19.69 -0.82 -10.74
CA LEU A 146 21.01 -0.29 -10.34
C LEU A 146 21.41 0.94 -11.15
N LYS A 147 21.17 0.96 -12.46
CA LYS A 147 21.45 2.12 -13.32
C LYS A 147 20.60 3.34 -12.96
N ALA A 148 19.33 3.14 -12.61
CA ALA A 148 18.43 4.23 -12.24
C ALA A 148 18.78 4.89 -10.89
N HIS A 149 19.51 4.18 -10.02
CA HIS A 149 19.87 4.64 -8.67
C HIS A 149 21.39 4.77 -8.44
N GLU A 150 22.18 4.75 -9.52
CA GLU A 150 23.65 4.73 -9.50
C GLU A 150 24.28 5.98 -8.86
N GLU A 151 23.57 7.11 -8.79
CA GLU A 151 24.04 8.34 -8.13
C GLU A 151 24.15 8.24 -6.59
N THR A 152 23.73 7.12 -5.98
CA THR A 152 23.83 6.89 -4.53
C THR A 152 24.90 5.85 -4.14
N GLY A 153 25.60 5.26 -5.11
CA GLY A 153 26.61 4.24 -4.86
C GLY A 153 28.03 4.79 -4.97
N ASP A 154 28.80 4.72 -3.88
CA ASP A 154 30.26 4.80 -3.93
C ASP A 154 30.77 3.81 -5.00
N GLY A 155 31.54 4.33 -5.95
CA GLY A 155 31.96 3.65 -7.15
C GLY A 155 32.66 2.33 -6.83
N SER A 156 31.99 1.23 -7.16
CA SER A 156 32.68 -0.01 -7.48
C SER A 156 32.19 -0.47 -8.85
N ASP A 157 33.09 -0.33 -9.82
CA ASP A 157 32.95 -0.80 -11.19
C ASP A 157 32.33 -2.20 -11.25
N GLY A 158 31.46 -2.39 -12.24
CA GLY A 158 30.72 -3.60 -12.55
C GLY A 158 31.45 -4.90 -12.21
N ALA A 159 31.02 -5.54 -11.13
CA ALA A 159 31.24 -6.95 -10.93
C ALA A 159 30.19 -7.70 -11.77
N ASP A 160 30.63 -8.28 -12.87
CA ASP A 160 29.88 -9.28 -13.64
C ASP A 160 29.59 -10.49 -12.73
N VAL A 161 28.48 -10.45 -12.00
CA VAL A 161 28.00 -11.56 -11.18
C VAL A 161 27.35 -12.57 -12.12
N GLN A 162 28.15 -13.43 -12.73
CA GLN A 162 27.62 -14.58 -13.45
C GLN A 162 26.90 -15.53 -12.47
N PRO A 163 25.64 -15.90 -12.73
CA PRO A 163 24.93 -16.84 -11.87
C PRO A 163 25.63 -18.21 -11.91
N ARG A 164 25.99 -18.75 -10.74
CA ARG A 164 26.51 -20.12 -10.64
C ARG A 164 25.43 -21.10 -11.07
N ARG A 165 25.68 -21.83 -12.16
CA ARG A 165 24.86 -22.99 -12.54
C ARG A 165 24.92 -24.04 -11.42
N PRO A 166 23.79 -24.57 -10.93
CA PRO A 166 23.82 -25.70 -10.02
C PRO A 166 24.40 -26.91 -10.73
N GLU A 167 25.41 -27.54 -10.13
CA GLU A 167 25.92 -28.83 -10.59
C GLU A 167 24.86 -29.89 -10.35
N VAL A 168 24.29 -30.43 -11.43
CA VAL A 168 23.43 -31.60 -11.36
C VAL A 168 24.35 -32.81 -11.23
N GLY A 169 24.47 -33.33 -10.00
CA GLY A 169 25.19 -34.58 -9.73
C GLY A 169 24.51 -35.76 -10.44
N GLY A 170 25.32 -36.55 -11.14
CA GLY A 170 24.92 -37.78 -11.83
C GLY A 170 24.87 -39.02 -10.95
#